data_AF-R7EV60-F1
#
_entry.id   AF-R7EV60-F1
#
_cell.length_a   1.000
_cell.length_b   1.000
_cell.length_c   1.000
_cell.angle_alpha   90.00
_cell.angle_beta   90.00
_cell.angle_gamma   90.00
#
_symmetry.space_group_name_H-M   'P 1'
#
loop_
_entity.id
_entity.type
_entity.pdbx_description
1 polymer ?
#
loop_
_entity_poly.entity_id
_entity_poly.type
_entity_poly.pdbx_seq_one_letter_code
_entity_poly.pdbx_strand_id
1 'polypeptide(L)'
;MMKKFVNGALALMVVFFIVACSGSGRGGNGDFPRDFAERSDEQKVAYMMEAVSPDSVARFIVYSSLSNDADVHLKSLSAAYNYAYQHYQKMGDSQEKFILEFDQFSNELPLDERMRLMKAVGQEDALGLGLKLGLEYFKALRDKKMTLQEVDREIAAFKKACGNDTATYVRFVKGFKAALNTDRGKSVDHAVYVKYSQYPECM
;
A
#
# COMPACT_ATOMS: atom_id res chain seq x y z
N MET A 1 -11.24 -32.70 25.78
CA MET A 1 -12.53 -32.62 25.06
C MET A 1 -12.95 -31.16 25.02
N MET A 2 -13.57 -30.74 23.90
CA MET A 2 -14.14 -29.42 23.59
C MET A 2 -13.18 -28.32 23.08
N LYS A 3 -13.07 -28.31 21.75
CA LYS A 3 -12.79 -27.17 20.87
C LYS A 3 -13.78 -26.04 21.10
N LYS A 4 -13.31 -24.79 21.08
CA LYS A 4 -14.07 -23.66 20.52
C LYS A 4 -13.15 -22.75 19.72
N PHE A 5 -13.40 -22.72 18.42
CA PHE A 5 -12.93 -21.71 17.48
C PHE A 5 -13.59 -20.37 17.82
N VAL A 6 -12.82 -19.28 17.78
CA VAL A 6 -13.33 -17.95 17.44
C VAL A 6 -12.31 -17.27 16.53
N ASN A 7 -12.70 -17.09 15.28
CA ASN A 7 -12.08 -16.19 14.31
C ASN A 7 -12.28 -14.74 14.78
N GLY A 8 -11.29 -13.86 14.57
CA GLY A 8 -11.50 -12.43 14.77
C GLY A 8 -10.27 -11.59 14.43
N ALA A 9 -10.27 -11.09 13.19
CA ALA A 9 -9.60 -9.90 12.69
C ALA A 9 -8.48 -9.27 13.55
N LEU A 10 -7.23 -9.51 13.14
CA LEU A 10 -6.10 -8.68 13.55
C LEU A 10 -6.18 -7.37 12.74
N ALA A 11 -7.02 -6.43 13.20
CA ALA A 11 -6.99 -5.06 12.73
C ALA A 11 -5.68 -4.43 13.24
N LEU A 12 -4.77 -4.11 12.32
CA LEU A 12 -3.57 -3.33 12.61
C LEU A 12 -4.02 -1.90 12.94
N MET A 13 -4.35 -1.65 14.20
CA MET A 13 -4.78 -0.35 14.70
C MET A 13 -3.55 0.55 14.81
N VAL A 14 -3.27 1.32 13.76
CA VAL A 14 -2.34 2.45 13.82
C VAL A 14 -3.02 3.53 14.67
N VAL A 15 -2.76 3.49 15.97
CA VAL A 15 -3.22 4.52 16.91
C VAL A 15 -2.40 5.79 16.64
N PHE A 16 -3.01 6.75 15.96
CA PHE A 16 -2.54 8.14 15.95
C PHE A 16 -2.70 8.71 17.36
N PHE A 17 -1.61 8.80 18.12
CA PHE A 17 -1.57 9.60 19.35
C PHE A 17 -1.51 11.08 18.97
N ILE A 18 -2.68 11.70 18.85
CA ILE A 18 -2.79 13.15 18.84
C ILE A 18 -2.81 13.60 20.30
N VAL A 19 -1.65 14.00 20.84
CA VAL A 19 -1.60 14.76 22.09
C VAL A 19 -2.01 16.18 21.76
N ALA A 20 -3.29 16.49 21.94
CA ALA A 20 -3.79 17.86 22.01
C ALA A 20 -4.36 18.10 23.41
N CYS A 21 -3.66 18.94 24.18
CA CYS A 21 -4.10 19.41 25.48
C CYS A 21 -5.38 20.25 25.35
N SER A 22 -6.40 19.84 26.12
CA SER A 22 -7.52 20.61 26.68
C SER A 22 -8.32 21.56 25.76
N GLY A 23 -9.45 21.06 25.28
CA GLY A 23 -10.60 21.86 24.83
C GLY A 23 -11.86 20.99 24.83
N SER A 24 -12.70 21.15 25.84
CA SER A 24 -13.88 20.32 26.12
C SER A 24 -14.97 20.40 25.06
N GLY A 25 -15.25 19.27 24.39
CA GLY A 25 -16.44 19.06 23.56
C GLY A 25 -16.64 17.58 23.30
N ARG A 26 -17.65 16.98 23.94
CA ARG A 26 -17.99 15.54 23.84
C ARG A 26 -18.63 15.22 22.49
N GLY A 27 -18.07 14.26 21.76
CA GLY A 27 -18.79 13.49 20.73
C GLY A 27 -17.89 12.76 19.74
N GLY A 28 -17.73 11.44 19.91
CA GLY A 28 -17.11 10.54 18.92
C GLY A 28 -15.60 10.65 18.83
N ASN A 29 -14.95 9.86 17.97
CA ASN A 29 -13.49 9.77 17.86
C ASN A 29 -12.88 11.07 17.28
N GLY A 30 -11.55 11.15 17.15
CA GLY A 30 -10.86 12.25 16.47
C GLY A 30 -11.24 12.36 14.99
N ASP A 31 -12.45 12.84 14.72
CA ASP A 31 -13.11 12.83 13.42
C ASP A 31 -12.86 14.15 12.67
N PHE A 32 -12.60 14.02 11.38
CA PHE A 32 -12.44 15.11 10.43
C PHE A 32 -13.59 16.15 10.51
N PRO A 33 -13.39 17.39 10.03
CA PRO A 33 -14.49 18.37 10.02
C PRO A 33 -15.67 17.86 9.17
N ARG A 34 -16.89 18.29 9.49
CA ARG A 34 -18.13 17.75 8.90
C ARG A 34 -18.19 17.84 7.37
N ASP A 35 -17.50 18.81 6.79
CA ASP A 35 -17.39 19.04 5.35
C ASP A 35 -16.23 18.28 4.70
N PHE A 36 -15.41 17.56 5.46
CA PHE A 36 -14.18 16.94 4.95
C PHE A 36 -14.44 15.98 3.80
N ALA A 37 -15.48 15.16 3.89
CA ALA A 37 -15.87 14.22 2.83
C ALA A 37 -16.18 14.92 1.50
N GLU A 38 -16.73 16.14 1.56
CA GLU A 38 -17.16 16.94 0.41
C GLU A 38 -16.01 17.73 -0.24
N ARG A 39 -14.88 17.85 0.46
CA ARG A 39 -13.69 18.56 -0.03
C ARG A 39 -13.06 17.87 -1.24
N SER A 40 -12.42 18.65 -2.09
CA SER A 40 -11.53 18.12 -3.13
C SER A 40 -10.35 17.36 -2.50
N ASP A 41 -9.71 16.48 -3.26
CA ASP A 41 -8.53 15.74 -2.80
C ASP A 41 -7.43 16.69 -2.31
N GLU A 42 -7.20 17.79 -3.02
CA GLU A 42 -6.24 18.84 -2.63
C GLU A 42 -6.64 19.54 -1.34
N GLN A 43 -7.93 19.80 -1.13
CA GLN A 43 -8.43 20.43 0.11
C GLN A 43 -8.35 19.48 1.30
N LYS A 44 -8.55 18.16 1.10
CA LYS A 44 -8.32 17.13 2.12
C LYS A 44 -6.83 17.07 2.48
N VAL A 45 -5.95 17.07 1.48
CA VAL A 45 -4.50 17.10 1.69
C VAL A 45 -4.06 18.38 2.38
N ALA A 46 -4.52 19.56 1.94
CA ALA A 46 -4.20 20.85 2.56
C ALA A 46 -4.55 20.86 4.05
N TYR A 47 -5.73 20.35 4.41
CA TYR A 47 -6.11 20.19 5.81
C TYR A 47 -5.12 19.32 6.59
N MET A 48 -4.69 18.20 6.00
CA MET A 48 -3.68 17.34 6.63
C MET A 48 -2.32 18.04 6.76
N MET A 49 -1.91 18.83 5.77
CA MET A 49 -0.65 19.58 5.82
C MET A 49 -0.63 20.63 6.92
N GLU A 50 -1.79 21.18 7.30
CA GLU A 50 -1.92 22.10 8.44
C GLU A 50 -1.92 21.37 9.79
N ALA A 51 -2.35 20.10 9.81
CA ALA A 51 -2.61 19.36 11.03
C ALA A 51 -1.52 18.35 11.44
N VAL A 52 -0.77 17.80 10.48
CA VAL A 52 0.19 16.71 10.71
C VAL A 52 1.51 16.93 9.98
N SER A 53 2.51 16.10 10.30
CA SER A 53 3.84 16.16 9.70
C SER A 53 3.85 15.67 8.24
N PRO A 54 4.86 16.04 7.43
CA PRO A 54 4.96 15.62 6.03
C PRO A 54 4.94 14.10 5.81
N ASP A 55 5.56 13.32 6.69
CA ASP A 55 5.52 11.86 6.67
C ASP A 55 4.10 11.32 6.96
N SER A 56 3.38 11.95 7.88
CA SER A 56 1.98 11.59 8.15
C SER A 56 1.06 11.95 6.97
N VAL A 57 1.33 13.05 6.26
CA VAL A 57 0.63 13.40 5.01
C VAL A 57 0.88 12.34 3.93
N ALA A 58 2.12 11.85 3.78
CA ALA A 58 2.44 10.77 2.85
C ALA A 58 1.62 9.50 3.13
N ARG A 59 1.58 9.08 4.40
CA ARG A 59 0.78 7.92 4.83
C ARG A 59 -0.71 8.12 4.61
N PHE A 60 -1.23 9.32 4.91
CA PHE A 60 -2.62 9.67 4.65
C PHE A 60 -2.96 9.52 3.17
N ILE A 61 -2.13 10.06 2.26
CA ILE A 61 -2.39 9.99 0.81
C ILE A 61 -2.43 8.53 0.34
N VAL A 62 -1.48 7.71 0.76
CA VAL A 62 -1.44 6.28 0.39
C VAL A 62 -2.67 5.54 0.93
N TYR A 63 -2.97 5.69 2.21
CA TYR A 63 -4.11 5.02 2.85
C TYR A 63 -5.45 5.45 2.22
N SER A 64 -5.66 6.75 2.09
CA SER A 64 -6.91 7.32 1.57
C SER A 64 -7.13 6.99 0.09
N SER A 65 -6.05 6.79 -0.69
CA SER A 65 -6.15 6.31 -2.07
C SER A 65 -6.53 4.82 -2.19
N LEU A 66 -6.29 4.05 -1.12
CA LEU A 66 -6.61 2.61 -1.05
C LEU A 66 -7.91 2.30 -0.28
N SER A 67 -8.39 3.28 0.48
CA SER A 67 -9.57 3.15 1.34
C SER A 67 -10.86 3.06 0.53
N ASN A 68 -11.83 2.29 1.03
CA ASN A 68 -13.21 2.29 0.55
C ASN A 68 -14.13 3.20 1.39
N ASP A 69 -13.56 3.89 2.39
CA ASP A 69 -14.29 4.84 3.22
C ASP A 69 -14.47 6.15 2.46
N ALA A 70 -15.72 6.48 2.12
CA ALA A 70 -16.07 7.64 1.33
C ALA A 70 -15.66 8.97 2.00
N ASP A 71 -15.55 9.00 3.33
CA ASP A 71 -15.24 10.23 4.07
C ASP A 71 -13.78 10.66 3.82
N VAL A 72 -12.88 9.69 3.71
CA VAL A 72 -11.45 9.94 3.53
C VAL A 72 -10.94 9.63 2.13
N HIS A 73 -11.69 8.86 1.32
CA HIS A 73 -11.23 8.40 0.00
C HIS A 73 -10.75 9.55 -0.89
N LEU A 74 -9.60 9.35 -1.52
CA LEU A 74 -9.04 10.23 -2.54
C LEU A 74 -9.39 9.70 -3.92
N LYS A 75 -9.96 10.55 -4.77
CA LYS A 75 -10.37 10.19 -6.13
C LYS A 75 -9.17 10.05 -7.07
N SER A 76 -8.10 10.79 -6.82
CA SER A 76 -6.89 10.85 -7.64
C SER A 76 -5.64 10.91 -6.76
N LEU A 77 -4.95 9.78 -6.67
CA LEU A 77 -3.64 9.69 -6.02
C LEU A 77 -2.65 10.71 -6.61
N SER A 78 -2.61 10.83 -7.94
CA SER A 78 -1.70 11.73 -8.63
C SER A 78 -1.97 13.20 -8.30
N ALA A 79 -3.23 13.61 -8.18
CA ALA A 79 -3.58 14.99 -7.81
C ALA A 79 -3.15 15.29 -6.36
N ALA A 80 -3.50 14.41 -5.43
CA ALA A 80 -3.14 14.53 -4.01
C ALA A 80 -1.62 14.57 -3.79
N TYR A 81 -0.89 13.64 -4.41
CA TYR A 81 0.58 13.59 -4.32
C TYR A 81 1.22 14.84 -4.89
N ASN A 82 0.82 15.26 -6.10
CA ASN A 82 1.41 16.44 -6.74
C ASN A 82 1.14 17.73 -5.95
N TYR A 83 -0.05 17.85 -5.35
CA TYR A 83 -0.38 18.97 -4.48
C TYR A 83 0.58 19.06 -3.27
N ALA A 84 0.74 17.95 -2.53
CA ALA A 84 1.67 17.90 -1.40
C ALA A 84 3.13 18.12 -1.82
N TYR A 85 3.57 17.49 -2.90
CA TYR A 85 4.92 17.62 -3.44
C TYR A 85 5.25 19.08 -3.82
N GLN A 86 4.35 19.76 -4.52
CA GLN A 86 4.53 21.16 -4.92
C GLN A 86 4.55 22.10 -3.73
N HIS A 87 3.67 21.88 -2.76
CA HIS A 87 3.61 22.69 -1.55
C HIS A 87 4.89 22.55 -0.71
N TYR A 88 5.42 21.33 -0.53
CA TYR A 88 6.66 21.12 0.22
C TYR A 88 7.93 21.51 -0.55
N GLN A 89 7.88 21.75 -1.86
CA GLN A 89 9.06 21.94 -2.74
C GLN A 89 10.09 22.97 -2.25
N LYS A 90 9.65 23.97 -1.48
CA LYS A 90 10.52 25.04 -0.96
C LYS A 90 10.61 25.05 0.57
N MET A 91 10.16 23.98 1.23
CA MET A 91 10.03 23.88 2.67
C MET A 91 11.11 22.97 3.29
N GLY A 92 12.37 23.19 2.88
CA GLY A 92 13.54 22.45 3.40
C GLY A 92 13.35 20.94 3.37
N ASP A 93 13.71 20.27 4.47
CA ASP A 93 13.63 18.81 4.64
C ASP A 93 12.20 18.24 4.54
N SER A 94 11.16 19.07 4.53
CA SER A 94 9.76 18.62 4.47
C SER A 94 9.47 17.87 3.16
N GLN A 95 10.05 18.33 2.05
CA GLN A 95 9.88 17.67 0.76
C GLN A 95 10.53 16.30 0.75
N GLU A 96 11.77 16.21 1.22
CA GLU A 96 12.51 14.96 1.28
C GLU A 96 11.81 13.95 2.21
N LYS A 97 11.38 14.38 3.40
CA LYS A 97 10.62 13.53 4.34
C LYS A 97 9.33 13.01 3.72
N PHE A 98 8.56 13.85 3.04
CA PHE A 98 7.35 13.44 2.36
C PHE A 98 7.61 12.38 1.28
N ILE A 99 8.59 12.63 0.40
CA ILE A 99 8.94 11.72 -0.71
C ILE A 99 9.43 10.38 -0.16
N LEU A 100 10.39 10.41 0.77
CA LEU A 100 10.98 9.19 1.33
C LEU A 100 9.93 8.34 2.04
N GLU A 101 9.05 8.96 2.84
CA GLU A 101 7.99 8.24 3.52
C GLU A 101 6.95 7.69 2.54
N PHE A 102 6.56 8.46 1.52
CA PHE A 102 5.62 8.00 0.50
C PHE A 102 6.17 6.77 -0.22
N ASP A 103 7.43 6.82 -0.66
CA ASP A 103 8.10 5.71 -1.33
C ASP A 103 8.27 4.51 -0.40
N GLN A 104 8.72 4.72 0.83
CA GLN A 104 8.92 3.64 1.79
C GLN A 104 7.60 2.96 2.15
N PHE A 105 6.60 3.73 2.55
CA PHE A 105 5.31 3.20 2.98
C PHE A 105 4.60 2.48 1.83
N SER A 106 4.64 3.02 0.61
CA SER A 106 4.09 2.37 -0.59
C SER A 106 4.78 1.03 -0.90
N ASN A 107 6.08 0.91 -0.61
CA ASN A 107 6.85 -0.32 -0.82
C ASN A 107 6.64 -1.37 0.28
N GLU A 108 6.22 -0.94 1.47
CA GLU A 108 5.92 -1.82 2.60
C GLU A 108 4.53 -2.46 2.50
N LEU A 109 3.64 -1.88 1.68
CA LEU A 109 2.28 -2.37 1.44
C LEU A 109 2.24 -3.85 1.03
N PRO A 110 1.19 -4.59 1.40
CA PRO A 110 0.90 -5.89 0.82
C PRO A 110 0.79 -5.81 -0.70
N LEU A 111 1.12 -6.91 -1.38
CA LEU A 111 1.23 -6.94 -2.84
C LEU A 111 -0.05 -6.47 -3.57
N ASP A 112 -1.23 -6.86 -3.09
CA ASP A 112 -2.51 -6.48 -3.67
C ASP A 112 -2.83 -4.98 -3.48
N GLU A 113 -2.46 -4.39 -2.35
CA GLU A 113 -2.64 -2.98 -2.07
C GLU A 113 -1.68 -2.13 -2.91
N ARG A 114 -0.41 -2.55 -3.01
CA ARG A 114 0.58 -1.91 -3.87
C ARG A 114 0.13 -1.91 -5.33
N MET A 115 -0.47 -3.01 -5.80
CA MET A 115 -1.06 -3.07 -7.13
C MET A 115 -2.21 -2.06 -7.32
N ARG A 116 -3.15 -1.99 -6.36
CA ARG A 116 -4.24 -1.03 -6.40
C ARG A 116 -3.73 0.41 -6.43
N LEU A 117 -2.71 0.72 -5.62
CA LEU A 117 -2.05 2.02 -5.57
C LEU A 117 -1.42 2.36 -6.92
N MET A 118 -0.65 1.45 -7.52
CA MET A 118 -0.01 1.65 -8.82
C MET A 118 -1.01 1.81 -9.97
N LYS A 119 -2.16 1.11 -9.91
CA LYS A 119 -3.27 1.31 -10.86
C LYS A 119 -3.89 2.71 -10.72
N ALA A 120 -4.03 3.21 -9.50
CA ALA A 120 -4.57 4.55 -9.23
C ALA A 120 -3.70 5.69 -9.80
N VAL A 121 -2.40 5.45 -10.05
CA VAL A 121 -1.51 6.40 -10.74
C VAL A 121 -1.83 6.53 -12.24
N GLY A 122 -2.73 5.72 -12.80
CA GLY A 122 -3.22 5.87 -14.16
C GLY A 122 -2.31 5.23 -15.22
N GLN A 123 -1.72 4.08 -14.91
CA GLN A 123 -1.13 3.23 -15.95
C GLN A 123 -1.99 2.00 -16.18
N GLU A 124 -2.92 2.12 -17.14
CA GLU A 124 -3.38 0.98 -17.92
C GLU A 124 -2.15 0.35 -18.60
N ASP A 125 -1.54 -0.63 -17.93
CA ASP A 125 -0.68 -1.71 -18.45
C ASP A 125 0.23 -1.42 -19.67
N ALA A 126 0.74 -0.20 -19.83
CA ALA A 126 1.63 0.20 -20.93
C ALA A 126 3.11 -0.09 -20.63
N LEU A 127 3.48 -0.26 -19.36
CA LEU A 127 4.89 -0.36 -18.90
C LEU A 127 5.27 -1.69 -18.24
N GLY A 128 4.42 -2.72 -18.27
CA GLY A 128 4.73 -4.01 -17.62
C GLY A 128 4.60 -3.95 -16.09
N LEU A 129 3.56 -3.28 -15.58
CA LEU A 129 3.25 -3.16 -14.16
C LEU A 129 3.34 -4.50 -13.41
N GLY A 130 2.69 -5.54 -13.93
CA GLY A 130 2.78 -6.88 -13.35
C GLY A 130 4.23 -7.37 -13.24
N LEU A 131 5.02 -7.22 -14.30
CA LEU A 131 6.43 -7.64 -14.31
C LEU A 131 7.25 -6.90 -13.23
N LYS A 132 7.09 -5.56 -13.14
CA LYS A 132 7.73 -4.74 -12.11
C LYS A 132 7.33 -5.19 -10.70
N LEU A 133 6.03 -5.39 -10.46
CA LEU A 133 5.52 -5.90 -9.19
C LEU A 133 6.13 -7.25 -8.82
N GLY A 134 6.28 -8.16 -9.79
CA GLY A 134 6.89 -9.47 -9.58
C GLY A 134 8.37 -9.38 -9.19
N LEU A 135 9.12 -8.51 -9.86
CA LEU A 135 10.53 -8.26 -9.56
C LEU A 135 10.71 -7.61 -8.18
N GLU A 136 9.89 -6.62 -7.85
CA GLU A 136 9.96 -5.90 -6.56
C GLU A 136 9.42 -6.73 -5.39
N TYR A 137 8.45 -7.61 -5.64
CA TYR A 137 7.93 -8.51 -4.60
C TYR A 137 9.02 -9.45 -4.08
N PHE A 138 9.96 -9.90 -4.92
CA PHE A 138 11.11 -10.67 -4.45
C PHE A 138 11.94 -9.93 -3.40
N LYS A 139 12.14 -8.62 -3.56
CA LYS A 139 12.83 -7.79 -2.57
C LYS A 139 12.08 -7.80 -1.24
N ALA A 140 10.78 -7.54 -1.26
CA ALA A 140 9.94 -7.54 -0.05
C ALA A 140 9.96 -8.92 0.65
N LEU A 141 9.85 -10.00 -0.13
CA LEU A 141 9.90 -11.37 0.35
C LEU A 141 11.21 -11.69 1.07
N ARG A 142 12.35 -11.29 0.49
CA ARG A 142 13.67 -11.45 1.09
C ARG A 142 13.82 -10.61 2.36
N ASP A 143 13.49 -9.33 2.29
CA ASP A 143 13.71 -8.37 3.37
C ASP A 143 12.82 -8.71 4.58
N LYS A 144 11.57 -9.14 4.33
CA LYS A 144 10.62 -9.59 5.38
C LYS A 144 10.79 -11.06 5.79
N LYS A 145 11.68 -11.82 5.13
CA LYS A 145 11.91 -13.27 5.36
C LYS A 145 10.60 -14.08 5.37
N MET A 146 9.73 -13.83 4.39
CA MET A 146 8.40 -14.45 4.35
C MET A 146 8.47 -15.97 4.16
N THR A 147 7.59 -16.66 4.87
CA THR A 147 7.38 -18.11 4.75
C THR A 147 6.54 -18.46 3.51
N LEU A 148 6.57 -19.73 3.10
CA LEU A 148 5.72 -20.22 2.00
C LEU A 148 4.23 -19.90 2.23
N GLN A 149 3.73 -20.05 3.46
CA GLN A 149 2.32 -19.82 3.77
C GLN A 149 1.92 -18.33 3.61
N GLU A 150 2.80 -17.40 3.96
CA GLU A 150 2.57 -15.97 3.79
C GLU A 150 2.58 -15.59 2.31
N VAL A 151 3.55 -16.13 1.56
CA VAL A 151 3.66 -15.90 0.11
C VAL A 151 2.45 -16.45 -0.63
N ASP A 152 1.98 -17.66 -0.26
CA ASP A 152 0.76 -18.25 -0.80
C ASP A 152 -0.47 -17.35 -0.59
N ARG A 153 -0.58 -16.77 0.61
CA ARG A 153 -1.68 -15.87 0.97
C ARG A 153 -1.63 -14.57 0.17
N GLU A 154 -0.47 -13.93 0.07
CA GLU A 154 -0.32 -12.69 -0.69
C GLU A 154 -0.56 -12.89 -2.19
N ILE A 155 -0.06 -13.99 -2.77
CA ILE A 155 -0.28 -14.28 -4.19
C ILE A 155 -1.75 -14.61 -4.47
N ALA A 156 -2.44 -15.30 -3.55
CA ALA A 156 -3.88 -15.54 -3.68
C ALA A 156 -4.69 -14.22 -3.58
N ALA A 157 -4.32 -13.32 -2.66
CA ALA A 157 -4.95 -12.01 -2.53
C ALA A 157 -4.72 -11.15 -3.77
N PHE A 158 -3.48 -11.12 -4.28
CA PHE A 158 -3.12 -10.43 -5.51
C PHE A 158 -3.88 -10.98 -6.72
N LYS A 159 -3.96 -12.30 -6.88
CA LYS A 159 -4.77 -12.94 -7.93
C LYS A 159 -6.22 -12.49 -7.88
N LYS A 160 -6.81 -12.45 -6.67
CA LYS A 160 -8.17 -11.98 -6.45
C LYS A 160 -8.32 -10.49 -6.80
N ALA A 161 -7.36 -9.66 -6.44
CA ALA A 161 -7.35 -8.22 -6.75
C ALA A 161 -7.22 -7.93 -8.25
N CYS A 162 -6.55 -8.81 -9.00
CA CYS A 162 -6.50 -8.70 -10.46
C CYS A 162 -7.89 -8.90 -11.11
N GLY A 163 -8.79 -9.70 -10.53
CA GLY A 163 -10.11 -9.96 -11.11
C GLY A 163 -10.01 -10.50 -12.54
N ASN A 164 -10.50 -9.74 -13.53
CA ASN A 164 -10.43 -10.11 -14.95
C ASN A 164 -9.12 -9.67 -15.65
N ASP A 165 -8.22 -8.97 -14.95
CA ASP A 165 -6.93 -8.52 -15.47
C ASP A 165 -5.89 -9.64 -15.47
N THR A 166 -6.07 -10.58 -16.39
CA THR A 166 -5.22 -11.78 -16.52
C THR A 166 -3.80 -11.44 -16.96
N ALA A 167 -3.64 -10.40 -17.79
CA ALA A 167 -2.36 -9.96 -18.29
C ALA A 167 -1.43 -9.48 -17.16
N THR A 168 -1.94 -8.66 -16.24
CA THR A 168 -1.16 -8.18 -15.08
C THR A 168 -0.73 -9.32 -14.18
N TYR A 169 -1.63 -10.27 -13.87
CA TYR A 169 -1.28 -11.42 -13.03
C TYR A 169 -0.21 -12.31 -13.67
N VAL A 170 -0.36 -12.65 -14.95
CA VAL A 170 0.61 -13.48 -15.66
C VAL A 170 2.00 -12.81 -15.71
N ARG A 171 2.04 -11.50 -15.97
CA ARG A 171 3.30 -10.73 -15.98
C ARG A 171 3.94 -10.68 -14.59
N PHE A 172 3.15 -10.57 -13.53
CA PHE A 172 3.64 -10.70 -12.16
C PHE A 172 4.31 -12.05 -11.90
N VAL A 173 3.65 -13.16 -12.25
CA VAL A 173 4.23 -14.49 -12.05
C VAL A 173 5.56 -14.62 -12.82
N LYS A 174 5.63 -14.09 -14.05
CA LYS A 174 6.87 -14.06 -14.84
C LYS A 174 7.99 -13.29 -14.14
N GLY A 175 7.70 -12.08 -13.64
CA GLY A 175 8.69 -11.25 -12.93
C GLY A 175 9.19 -11.90 -11.65
N PHE A 176 8.26 -12.46 -10.88
CA PHE A 176 8.58 -13.13 -9.63
C PHE A 176 9.44 -14.38 -9.86
N LYS A 177 9.09 -15.21 -10.85
CA LYS A 177 9.90 -16.35 -11.29
C LYS A 177 11.30 -15.94 -11.72
N ALA A 178 11.42 -14.90 -12.53
CA ALA A 178 12.70 -14.40 -13.01
C ALA A 178 13.61 -13.95 -11.85
N ALA A 179 13.06 -13.21 -10.89
CA ALA A 179 13.80 -12.77 -9.70
C ALA A 179 14.28 -13.97 -8.84
N LEU A 180 13.39 -14.92 -8.55
CA LEU A 180 13.72 -16.15 -7.82
C LEU A 180 14.82 -16.96 -8.50
N ASN A 181 14.75 -17.12 -9.83
CA ASN A 181 15.74 -17.86 -10.62
C ASN A 181 17.09 -17.15 -10.72
N THR A 182 17.09 -15.81 -10.70
CA THR A 182 18.31 -15.00 -10.69
C THR A 182 19.07 -15.19 -9.38
N ASP A 183 18.36 -15.17 -8.25
CA ASP A 183 18.93 -15.43 -6.92
C ASP A 183 19.21 -16.93 -6.67
N ARG A 184 18.61 -17.82 -7.46
CA ARG A 184 18.62 -19.29 -7.29
C ARG A 184 18.13 -19.73 -5.90
N GLY A 185 17.22 -18.96 -5.31
CA GLY A 185 16.65 -19.25 -3.99
C GLY A 185 17.63 -19.12 -2.82
N LYS A 186 18.78 -18.45 -2.98
CA LYS A 186 19.81 -18.31 -1.94
C LYS A 186 19.36 -17.43 -0.76
N SER A 187 18.54 -16.43 -1.05
CA SER A 187 18.20 -15.36 -0.13
C SER A 187 16.79 -15.50 0.46
N VAL A 188 16.10 -16.60 0.18
CA VAL A 188 14.68 -16.80 0.49
C VAL A 188 14.43 -18.21 1.03
N ASP A 189 13.26 -18.44 1.60
CA ASP A 189 12.85 -19.79 2.02
C ASP A 189 12.92 -20.77 0.84
N HIS A 190 13.57 -21.92 1.05
CA HIS A 190 13.76 -22.91 0.00
C HIS A 190 12.43 -23.45 -0.56
N ALA A 191 11.41 -23.61 0.27
CA ALA A 191 10.10 -24.08 -0.15
C ALA A 191 9.39 -23.05 -1.05
N VAL A 192 9.59 -21.75 -0.80
CA VAL A 192 9.14 -20.69 -1.70
C VAL A 192 9.81 -20.83 -3.05
N TYR A 193 11.14 -20.97 -3.09
CA TYR A 193 11.87 -21.11 -4.35
C TYR A 193 11.40 -22.33 -5.15
N VAL A 194 11.30 -23.50 -4.51
CA VAL A 194 10.89 -24.75 -5.17
C VAL A 194 9.50 -24.61 -5.78
N LYS A 195 8.54 -24.04 -5.05
CA LYS A 195 7.17 -23.88 -5.55
C LYS A 195 7.09 -22.82 -6.65
N TYR A 196 7.66 -21.65 -6.40
CA TYR A 196 7.40 -20.48 -7.22
C TYR A 196 8.29 -20.34 -8.44
N SER A 197 9.48 -20.95 -8.47
CA SER A 197 10.32 -21.00 -9.68
C SER A 197 9.65 -21.72 -10.86
N GLN A 198 8.73 -22.65 -10.58
CA GLN A 198 7.98 -23.43 -11.56
C GLN A 198 6.48 -23.08 -11.59
N TYR A 199 6.08 -21.97 -10.95
CA TYR A 199 4.66 -21.65 -10.82
C TYR A 199 3.99 -21.44 -12.20
N PRO A 200 2.73 -21.91 -12.37
CA PRO A 200 1.99 -21.71 -13.62
C PRO A 200 1.79 -20.23 -13.94
N GLU A 201 2.08 -19.85 -15.19
CA GLU A 201 1.87 -18.49 -15.71
C GLU A 201 0.45 -18.34 -16.29
N CYS A 202 -0.55 -18.68 -15.48
CA CYS A 202 -1.97 -18.58 -15.84
C CYS A 202 -2.81 -18.18 -14.62
N MET A 203 -3.95 -17.53 -14.90
CA MET A 203 -5.02 -17.34 -13.91
C MET A 203 -5.81 -18.63 -13.72
#